data_AF-W6UZL1-F1
#
_entry.id   AF-W6UZL1-F1
#
_cell.length_a   1.000
_cell.length_b   1.000
_cell.length_c   1.000
_cell.angle_alpha   90.00
_cell.angle_beta   90.00
_cell.angle_gamma   90.00
#
_symmetry.space_group_name_H-M   'P 1'
#
loop_
_entity.id
_entity.type
_entity.pdbx_description
1 polymer ?
#
loop_
_entity_poly.entity_id
_entity_poly.type
_entity_poly.pdbx_seq_one_letter_code
_entity_poly.pdbx_strand_id
1 'polypeptide(L)'
;MRKRDFTIQELSQFNGSGPDGRILIAVNGNVFDVTNNGKEFYGKDGPYAIFAGRDASRSLTMFTTDIPPCNEEYDDLSDLTSDQMKSLKEWELQFRERYPLVGKLLSPSEPHHLYESADNEDSSQVDTLTGSAKPKTD
;
A
#
# COMPACT_ATOMS: atom_id res chain seq x y z
N MET A 1 -0.12 -16.87 -0.53
CA MET A 1 0.98 -16.64 -1.50
C MET A 1 2.34 -16.58 -0.77
N ARG A 2 3.51 -16.73 -1.43
CA ARG A 2 4.79 -16.31 -0.82
C ARG A 2 4.85 -14.78 -0.77
N LYS A 3 5.49 -14.19 0.24
CA LYS A 3 5.64 -12.74 0.30
C LYS A 3 6.56 -12.26 -0.83
N ARG A 4 6.15 -11.20 -1.54
CA ARG A 4 6.94 -10.50 -2.58
C ARG A 4 6.37 -9.09 -2.74
N ASP A 5 7.16 -8.14 -3.19
CA ASP A 5 6.65 -6.83 -3.54
C ASP A 5 6.10 -6.81 -4.98
N PHE A 6 5.29 -5.80 -5.28
CA PHE A 6 4.54 -5.66 -6.53
C PHE A 6 4.64 -4.24 -7.06
N THR A 7 4.77 -4.10 -8.38
CA THR A 7 4.40 -2.86 -9.08
C THR A 7 2.87 -2.78 -9.30
N ILE A 8 2.34 -1.61 -9.66
CA ILE A 8 0.93 -1.44 -10.07
C ILE A 8 0.56 -2.41 -11.21
N GLN A 9 1.44 -2.56 -12.21
CA GLN A 9 1.24 -3.44 -13.37
C GLN A 9 1.26 -4.95 -13.03
N GLU A 10 1.93 -5.32 -11.95
CA GLU A 10 1.86 -6.69 -11.42
C GLU A 10 0.62 -6.90 -10.57
N LEU A 11 0.25 -5.92 -9.75
CA LEU A 11 -0.92 -5.99 -8.87
C LEU A 11 -2.22 -6.13 -9.69
N SER A 12 -2.34 -5.41 -10.81
CA SER A 12 -3.52 -5.40 -11.70
C SER A 12 -3.86 -6.77 -12.30
N GLN A 13 -2.89 -7.69 -12.38
CA GLN A 13 -3.10 -9.06 -12.84
C GLN A 13 -3.87 -9.93 -11.83
N PHE A 14 -3.91 -9.52 -10.56
CA PHE A 14 -4.58 -10.23 -9.47
C PHE A 14 -5.95 -9.61 -9.15
N ASN A 15 -6.79 -9.49 -10.17
CA ASN A 15 -8.17 -8.97 -10.08
C ASN A 15 -9.25 -10.07 -9.99
N GLY A 16 -8.86 -11.32 -9.68
CA GLY A 16 -9.75 -12.48 -9.64
C GLY A 16 -10.10 -13.11 -10.99
N SER A 17 -9.71 -12.51 -12.12
CA SER A 17 -10.00 -13.04 -13.46
C SER A 17 -8.87 -13.87 -14.09
N GLY A 18 -7.68 -13.88 -13.48
CA GLY A 18 -6.54 -14.70 -13.92
C GLY A 18 -6.75 -16.20 -13.65
N PRO A 19 -5.88 -17.08 -14.20
CA PRO A 19 -6.00 -18.55 -14.07
C PRO A 19 -5.96 -19.03 -12.62
N ASP A 20 -5.26 -18.30 -11.75
CA ASP A 20 -5.17 -18.56 -10.31
C ASP A 20 -6.42 -18.11 -9.52
N GLY A 21 -7.32 -17.33 -10.13
CA GLY A 21 -8.51 -16.75 -9.47
C GLY A 21 -8.21 -15.81 -8.30
N ARG A 22 -6.94 -15.41 -8.10
CA ARG A 22 -6.48 -14.63 -6.96
C ARG A 22 -6.86 -13.16 -7.05
N ILE A 23 -7.23 -12.60 -5.90
CA ILE A 23 -7.59 -11.20 -5.72
C ILE A 23 -6.63 -10.59 -4.70
N LEU A 24 -5.84 -9.61 -5.13
CA LEU A 24 -4.97 -8.81 -4.27
C LEU A 24 -5.47 -7.36 -4.23
N ILE A 25 -5.27 -6.68 -3.10
CA ILE A 25 -5.61 -5.26 -2.93
C ILE A 25 -4.47 -4.59 -2.18
N ALA A 26 -4.04 -3.40 -2.63
CA ALA A 26 -3.13 -2.56 -1.86
C ALA A 26 -3.91 -1.55 -0.99
N VAL A 27 -3.46 -1.38 0.26
CA VAL A 27 -3.94 -0.36 1.20
C VAL A 27 -2.74 0.19 1.97
N ASN A 28 -2.55 1.51 1.94
CA ASN A 28 -1.41 2.21 2.53
C ASN A 28 -0.05 1.58 2.16
N GLY A 29 0.17 1.33 0.86
CA GLY A 29 1.39 0.68 0.34
C GLY A 29 1.58 -0.80 0.73
N ASN A 30 0.64 -1.41 1.46
CA ASN A 30 0.68 -2.83 1.86
C ASN A 30 -0.25 -3.67 0.97
N VAL A 31 0.21 -4.79 0.44
CA VAL A 31 -0.57 -5.68 -0.44
C VAL A 31 -1.13 -6.87 0.34
N PHE A 32 -2.45 -7.02 0.31
CA PHE A 32 -3.20 -8.07 1.01
C PHE A 32 -3.83 -9.07 0.04
N ASP A 33 -3.79 -10.35 0.38
CA ASP A 33 -4.43 -11.43 -0.39
C ASP A 33 -5.84 -11.68 0.16
N VAL A 34 -6.84 -11.13 -0.54
CA VAL A 34 -8.25 -11.17 -0.13
C VAL A 34 -9.01 -12.34 -0.77
N THR A 35 -8.31 -13.23 -1.48
CA THR A 35 -8.90 -14.31 -2.31
C THR A 35 -9.85 -15.23 -1.52
N ASN A 36 -9.50 -15.61 -0.29
CA ASN A 36 -10.26 -16.60 0.47
C ASN A 36 -11.40 -15.98 1.29
N ASN A 37 -11.14 -14.86 1.95
CA ASN A 37 -12.07 -14.25 2.92
C ASN A 37 -12.80 -13.02 2.37
N GLY A 38 -12.49 -12.59 1.15
CA GLY A 38 -12.99 -11.37 0.52
C GLY A 38 -13.65 -11.58 -0.84
N LYS A 39 -13.78 -12.81 -1.34
CA LYS A 39 -14.30 -13.09 -2.70
C LYS A 39 -15.74 -12.60 -2.93
N GLU A 40 -16.60 -12.63 -1.90
CA GLU A 40 -17.97 -12.10 -1.97
C GLU A 40 -18.00 -10.56 -2.09
N PHE A 41 -16.92 -9.89 -1.68
CA PHE A 41 -16.81 -8.44 -1.67
C PHE A 41 -16.04 -7.91 -2.90
N TYR A 42 -14.88 -8.52 -3.19
CA TYR A 42 -13.91 -8.05 -4.19
C TYR A 42 -13.83 -8.96 -5.42
N GLY A 43 -14.56 -10.08 -5.45
CA GLY A 43 -14.72 -10.86 -6.68
C GLY A 43 -15.52 -10.09 -7.73
N LYS A 44 -15.47 -10.55 -8.98
CA LYS A 44 -16.09 -9.91 -10.16
C LYS A 44 -17.51 -9.34 -9.92
N ASP A 45 -18.35 -10.08 -9.21
CA ASP A 45 -19.77 -9.77 -9.01
C ASP A 45 -20.05 -9.15 -7.61
N GLY A 46 -18.99 -8.83 -6.84
CA GLY A 46 -19.08 -8.24 -5.50
C GLY A 46 -19.17 -6.70 -5.52
N PRO A 47 -19.72 -6.07 -4.45
CA PRO A 47 -19.93 -4.63 -4.38
C PRO A 47 -18.65 -3.79 -4.42
N TYR A 48 -17.49 -4.41 -4.15
CA TYR A 48 -16.17 -3.76 -4.11
C TYR A 48 -15.21 -4.36 -5.16
N ALA A 49 -15.75 -4.98 -6.21
CA ALA A 49 -14.99 -5.55 -7.33
C ALA A 49 -14.00 -4.55 -7.97
N ILE A 50 -14.31 -3.25 -7.92
CA ILE A 50 -13.46 -2.19 -8.48
C ILE A 50 -12.08 -2.09 -7.80
N PHE A 51 -11.92 -2.55 -6.55
CA PHE A 51 -10.62 -2.56 -5.87
C PHE A 51 -9.74 -3.77 -6.23
N ALA A 52 -10.28 -4.76 -6.95
CA ALA A 52 -9.56 -5.99 -7.27
C ALA A 52 -8.34 -5.72 -8.17
N GLY A 53 -7.14 -6.05 -7.67
CA GLY A 53 -5.88 -5.78 -8.35
C GLY A 53 -5.44 -4.30 -8.31
N ARG A 54 -5.96 -3.48 -7.38
CA ARG A 54 -5.67 -2.04 -7.32
C ARG A 54 -5.19 -1.59 -5.95
N ASP A 55 -4.63 -0.38 -5.91
CA ASP A 55 -4.54 0.40 -4.68
C ASP A 55 -5.91 1.03 -4.38
N ALA A 56 -6.44 0.72 -3.20
CA ALA A 56 -7.72 1.24 -2.70
C ALA A 56 -7.53 2.42 -1.73
N SER A 57 -6.30 2.81 -1.40
CA SER A 57 -5.97 3.76 -0.32
C SER A 57 -6.77 5.06 -0.37
N ARG A 58 -6.71 5.81 -1.48
CA ARG A 58 -7.46 7.06 -1.66
C ARG A 58 -8.98 6.84 -1.69
N SER A 59 -9.43 5.72 -2.23
CA SER A 59 -10.86 5.40 -2.31
C SER A 59 -11.46 5.12 -0.92
N LEU A 60 -10.69 4.45 -0.05
CA LEU A 60 -11.04 4.16 1.33
C LEU A 60 -11.02 5.41 2.22
N THR A 61 -10.15 6.40 1.96
CA THR A 61 -10.14 7.68 2.70
C THR A 61 -11.19 8.67 2.20
N MET A 62 -11.53 8.64 0.91
CA MET A 62 -12.57 9.49 0.32
C MET A 62 -13.97 8.85 0.35
N PHE A 63 -14.10 7.63 0.89
CA PHE A 63 -15.35 6.85 0.98
C PHE A 63 -16.09 6.74 -0.36
N THR A 64 -15.35 6.51 -1.45
CA THR A 64 -15.89 6.49 -2.82
C THR A 64 -15.54 5.18 -3.55
N THR A 65 -16.45 4.76 -4.44
CA THR A 65 -16.21 3.72 -5.45
C THR A 65 -16.16 4.28 -6.87
N ASP A 66 -16.31 5.59 -7.05
CA ASP A 66 -16.13 6.27 -8.35
C ASP A 66 -14.64 6.51 -8.61
N ILE A 67 -13.90 5.42 -8.82
CA ILE A 67 -12.49 5.47 -9.23
C ILE A 67 -12.44 5.57 -10.76
N PRO A 68 -11.63 6.47 -11.35
CA PRO A 68 -11.35 6.39 -12.78
C PRO A 68 -10.82 4.98 -13.14
N PRO A 69 -11.19 4.44 -14.31
CA PRO A 69 -10.74 3.10 -14.72
C PRO A 69 -9.22 3.01 -14.89
N CYS A 70 -8.54 4.15 -15.00
CA CYS A 70 -7.12 4.32 -15.33
C CYS A 70 -6.18 4.51 -14.11
N ASN A 71 -6.43 3.83 -12.98
CA ASN A 71 -5.42 3.70 -11.91
C ASN A 71 -4.31 2.70 -12.33
N GLU A 72 -3.63 3.02 -13.43
CA GLU A 72 -2.46 2.29 -13.96
C GLU A 72 -1.13 2.88 -13.46
N GLU A 73 -1.18 4.06 -12.86
CA GLU A 73 -0.06 4.76 -12.23
C GLU A 73 -0.14 4.67 -10.69
N TYR A 74 0.98 4.96 -10.02
CA TYR A 74 1.07 4.99 -8.57
C TYR A 74 0.42 6.27 -8.01
N ASP A 75 -0.46 6.12 -7.04
CA ASP A 75 -1.18 7.23 -6.39
C ASP A 75 -0.32 7.81 -5.25
N ASP A 76 0.20 9.03 -5.42
CA ASP A 76 0.89 9.73 -4.34
C ASP A 76 -0.11 10.30 -3.33
N LEU A 77 -0.08 9.76 -2.12
CA LEU A 77 -0.96 10.10 -1.01
C LEU A 77 -0.42 11.25 -0.14
N SER A 78 0.62 11.96 -0.60
CA SER A 78 1.21 13.12 0.09
C SER A 78 0.25 14.32 0.24
N ASP A 79 -0.83 14.36 -0.57
CA ASP A 79 -1.88 15.37 -0.53
C ASP A 79 -2.96 15.13 0.54
N LEU A 80 -2.97 13.95 1.18
CA LEU A 80 -3.97 13.60 2.19
C LEU A 80 -3.82 14.45 3.47
N THR A 81 -4.95 14.93 3.98
CA THR A 81 -5.03 15.61 5.28
C THR A 81 -4.70 14.67 6.44
N SER A 82 -4.35 15.22 7.60
CA SER A 82 -4.07 14.46 8.83
C SER A 82 -5.20 13.47 9.21
N ASP A 83 -6.46 13.86 9.02
CA ASP A 83 -7.61 13.02 9.32
C ASP A 83 -7.78 11.89 8.29
N GLN A 84 -7.61 12.18 6.99
CA GLN A 84 -7.60 11.15 5.94
C GLN A 84 -6.46 10.14 6.15
N MET A 85 -5.26 10.62 6.50
CA MET A 85 -4.11 9.78 6.82
C MET A 85 -4.34 8.92 8.08
N LYS A 86 -5.11 9.42 9.06
CA LYS A 86 -5.55 8.62 10.22
C LYS A 86 -6.53 7.51 9.80
N SER A 87 -7.56 7.85 9.02
CA SER A 87 -8.51 6.85 8.50
C SER A 87 -7.84 5.81 7.59
N LEU A 88 -6.82 6.19 6.81
CA LEU A 88 -6.03 5.25 6.00
C LEU A 88 -5.32 4.19 6.87
N LYS A 89 -4.72 4.60 7.98
CA LYS A 89 -4.05 3.70 8.93
C LYS A 89 -5.05 2.80 9.68
N GLU A 90 -6.24 3.32 9.97
CA GLU A 90 -7.34 2.52 10.55
C GLU A 90 -7.85 1.47 9.55
N TRP A 91 -7.92 1.78 8.26
CA TRP A 91 -8.21 0.82 7.20
C TRP A 91 -7.09 -0.22 7.01
N GLU A 92 -5.83 0.20 6.97
CA GLU A 92 -4.66 -0.69 6.89
C GLU A 92 -4.67 -1.73 8.02
N LEU A 93 -4.97 -1.29 9.26
CA LEU A 93 -5.03 -2.17 10.42
C LEU A 93 -6.15 -3.21 10.28
N GLN A 94 -7.36 -2.79 9.89
CA GLN A 94 -8.48 -3.71 9.65
C GLN A 94 -8.18 -4.72 8.52
N PHE A 95 -7.49 -4.30 7.46
CA PHE A 95 -7.04 -5.21 6.40
C PHE A 95 -6.00 -6.20 6.92
N ARG A 96 -5.05 -5.76 7.75
CA ARG A 96 -4.02 -6.62 8.37
C ARG A 96 -4.60 -7.65 9.35
N GLU A 97 -5.68 -7.33 10.05
CA GLU A 97 -6.38 -8.28 10.92
C GLU A 97 -7.20 -9.31 10.14
N ARG A 98 -7.80 -8.93 9.00
CA ARG A 98 -8.72 -9.77 8.23
C ARG A 98 -8.09 -10.57 7.10
N TYR A 99 -6.97 -10.10 6.56
CA TYR A 99 -6.35 -10.64 5.35
C TYR A 99 -4.82 -10.79 5.50
N PRO A 100 -4.23 -11.87 4.97
CA PRO A 100 -2.78 -12.05 4.99
C PRO A 100 -2.06 -10.99 4.16
N LEU A 101 -1.12 -10.29 4.79
CA LEU A 101 -0.15 -9.39 4.15
C LEU A 101 0.82 -10.22 3.29
N VAL A 102 0.82 -9.98 1.97
CA VAL A 102 1.65 -10.70 0.99
C VAL A 102 2.75 -9.85 0.37
N GLY A 103 2.86 -8.56 0.67
CA GLY A 103 3.93 -7.71 0.15
C GLY A 103 3.72 -6.23 0.38
N LYS A 104 4.57 -5.41 -0.25
CA LYS A 104 4.35 -3.98 -0.45
C LYS A 104 4.06 -3.65 -1.92
N LEU A 105 3.39 -2.52 -2.12
CA LEU A 105 3.26 -1.87 -3.41
C LEU A 105 4.43 -0.91 -3.56
N LEU A 106 5.20 -1.06 -4.63
CA LEU A 106 6.41 -0.28 -4.86
C LEU A 106 6.08 1.11 -5.41
N SER A 107 6.65 2.14 -4.79
CA SER A 107 6.63 3.49 -5.34
C SER A 107 7.55 3.58 -6.57
N PRO A 108 7.26 4.43 -7.57
CA PRO A 108 8.08 4.57 -8.78
C PRO A 108 9.49 5.11 -8.51
N SER A 109 9.73 5.61 -7.29
CA SER A 109 11.00 6.15 -6.81
C SER A 109 11.81 5.17 -5.92
N GLU A 110 11.23 4.05 -5.48
CA GLU A 110 11.96 3.02 -4.74
C GLU A 110 12.46 1.91 -5.69
N PRO A 111 13.78 1.64 -5.75
CA PRO A 111 14.28 0.47 -6.47
C PRO A 111 13.78 -0.81 -5.79
N HIS A 112 13.49 -1.85 -6.58
CA HIS A 112 13.12 -3.18 -6.10
C HIS A 112 14.21 -3.75 -5.16
N HIS A 113 14.07 -3.52 -3.85
CA HIS A 113 15.00 -4.05 -2.87
C HIS A 113 14.67 -5.51 -2.59
N LEU A 114 15.09 -6.38 -3.53
CA LEU A 114 15.04 -7.82 -3.33
C LEU A 114 15.79 -8.15 -2.03
N TYR A 115 15.06 -8.60 -1.01
CA TYR A 115 15.69 -8.98 0.24
C TYR A 115 16.39 -10.33 0.03
N GLU A 116 17.67 -10.30 -0.35
CA GLU A 116 18.54 -11.41 0.00
C GLU A 116 18.69 -11.40 1.51
N SER A 117 18.36 -12.52 2.13
CA SER A 117 18.37 -12.70 3.58
C SER A 117 19.78 -12.58 4.12
N ALA A 118 20.05 -11.47 4.81
CA ALA A 118 21.22 -11.29 5.65
C ALA A 118 20.74 -10.99 7.08
N ASP A 119 20.90 -11.96 7.98
CA ASP A 119 20.84 -11.73 9.41
C ASP A 119 21.90 -10.68 9.81
N ASN A 120 21.55 -9.72 10.68
CA ASN A 120 22.32 -9.34 11.88
C ASN A 120 21.68 -8.13 12.61
N GLU A 121 22.02 -8.01 13.90
CA GLU A 121 21.57 -7.00 14.85
C GLU A 121 22.16 -5.60 14.59
N ASP A 122 21.44 -4.52 14.93
CA ASP A 122 21.58 -3.84 16.24
C ASP A 122 20.86 -2.47 16.26
N SER A 123 20.55 -1.98 17.45
CA SER A 123 19.88 -0.71 17.71
C SER A 123 20.85 0.45 17.88
N SER A 124 20.56 1.63 17.31
CA SER A 124 20.90 2.89 17.99
C SER A 124 20.13 4.10 17.45
N GLN A 125 19.75 4.98 18.39
CA GLN A 125 19.15 6.27 18.12
C GLN A 125 20.27 7.31 17.90
N VAL A 126 20.07 8.29 17.01
CA VAL A 126 20.92 9.48 16.95
C VAL A 126 20.08 10.75 16.95
N ASP A 127 20.14 11.45 18.08
CA ASP A 127 19.61 12.79 18.29
C ASP A 127 20.79 13.77 18.14
N THR A 128 20.69 14.81 17.30
CA THR A 128 21.69 15.90 17.30
C THR A 128 21.11 17.22 16.80
N LEU A 129 21.13 18.22 17.68
CA LEU A 129 20.78 19.60 17.37
C LEU A 129 21.83 20.24 16.46
N THR A 130 21.40 21.08 15.51
CA THR A 130 22.30 21.97 14.76
C THR A 130 22.10 23.42 15.18
N GLY A 131 23.17 24.03 15.72
CA GLY A 131 23.22 25.46 16.02
C GLY A 131 23.80 26.23 14.83
N SER A 132 23.12 27.29 14.39
CA SER A 132 23.66 28.23 13.40
C SER A 132 23.97 29.58 14.04
N ALA A 133 25.24 29.98 13.99
CA ALA A 133 25.73 31.29 14.44
C ALA A 133 26.32 32.08 13.26
N LYS A 134 26.00 33.39 13.16
CA LYS A 134 26.67 34.41 12.34
C LYS A 134 26.00 35.80 12.56
N PRO A 135 26.65 36.95 12.25
CA PRO A 135 27.81 37.45 12.98
C PRO A 135 27.76 38.98 13.29
N LYS A 136 28.82 39.47 13.94
CA LYS A 136 29.45 40.81 13.96
C LYS A 136 28.79 41.96 13.15
N THR A 137 28.83 43.21 13.63
CA THR A 137 30.03 44.06 13.47
C THR A 137 30.29 44.98 14.67
N ASP A 138 31.42 44.89 15.39
CA ASP A 138 32.44 43.82 15.36
C ASP A 138 32.06 42.60 16.26
#